data_AF-A0A258W7P4-F1
#
_entry.id   AF-A0A258W7P4-F1
#
_cell.length_a   1.000
_cell.length_b   1.000
_cell.length_c   1.000
_cell.angle_alpha   90.00
_cell.angle_beta   90.00
_cell.angle_gamma   90.00
#
_symmetry.space_group_name_H-M   'P 1'
#
loop_
_entity.id
_entity.type
_entity.pdbx_description
1 polymer ?
#
loop_
_entity_poly.entity_id
_entity_poly.type
_entity_poly.pdbx_seq_one_letter_code
_entity_poly.pdbx_strand_id
1 'polypeptide(L)'
;MTFRVSKSVSFSINQRQTFKNSAPPPYGFCYLDGQLQKDPREYPTLQIIEKQRQLGRTPTEIAKFLSDKGFKTRHGVSWRQAHVFNIVQRLKNSKANQ
;
A
#
# COMPACT_ATOMS: atom_id res chain seq x y z
N MET A 1 -17.65 -25.76 -31.53
CA MET A 1 -17.54 -24.30 -31.31
C MET A 1 -18.08 -23.98 -29.92
N THR A 2 -17.22 -23.59 -28.96
CA THR A 2 -17.09 -22.20 -28.40
C THR A 2 -18.08 -21.91 -27.25
N PHE A 3 -17.81 -21.21 -26.13
CA PHE A 3 -16.73 -20.34 -25.66
C PHE A 3 -16.52 -20.56 -24.15
N ARG A 4 -15.28 -20.37 -23.66
CA ARG A 4 -14.96 -20.27 -22.23
C ARG A 4 -15.67 -19.04 -21.66
N VAL A 5 -16.39 -19.19 -20.55
CA VAL A 5 -16.82 -18.05 -19.72
C VAL A 5 -15.56 -17.47 -19.08
N SER A 6 -14.92 -16.51 -19.74
CA SER A 6 -14.02 -15.59 -19.07
C SER A 6 -14.89 -14.74 -18.16
N LYS A 7 -14.82 -15.01 -16.85
CA LYS A 7 -15.40 -14.14 -15.83
C LYS A 7 -14.56 -12.87 -15.81
N SER A 8 -14.82 -11.98 -16.78
CA SER A 8 -14.32 -10.62 -16.80
C SER A 8 -14.96 -9.93 -15.61
N VAL A 9 -14.22 -9.86 -14.50
CA VAL A 9 -14.63 -9.03 -13.37
C VAL A 9 -14.55 -7.60 -13.88
N SER A 10 -15.72 -7.03 -14.16
CA SER A 10 -15.89 -5.60 -14.39
C SER A 10 -15.26 -4.87 -13.22
N PHE A 11 -14.06 -4.31 -13.44
CA PHE A 11 -13.49 -3.34 -12.51
C PHE A 11 -14.39 -2.11 -12.60
N SER A 12 -15.42 -2.07 -11.76
CA SER A 12 -16.31 -0.93 -11.64
C SER A 12 -15.47 0.31 -11.34
N ILE A 13 -15.36 1.14 -12.36
CA ILE A 13 -14.77 2.46 -12.37
C ILE A 13 -15.58 3.36 -11.43
N ASN A 14 -14.86 4.16 -10.63
CA ASN A 14 -15.37 5.31 -9.87
C ASN A 14 -16.40 5.03 -8.76
N GLN A 15 -15.97 4.44 -7.65
CA GLN A 15 -16.52 4.88 -6.36
C GLN A 15 -15.68 6.06 -5.85
N ARG A 16 -16.05 7.28 -6.25
CA ARG A 16 -15.61 8.50 -5.55
C ARG A 16 -16.27 8.51 -4.17
N GLN A 17 -15.65 7.83 -3.22
CA GLN A 17 -16.12 7.83 -1.84
C GLN A 17 -15.71 9.16 -1.19
N THR A 18 -16.72 9.99 -0.92
CA THR A 18 -16.59 11.28 -0.26
C THR A 18 -16.34 11.04 1.24
N PHE A 19 -15.09 10.99 1.65
CA PHE A 19 -14.75 11.05 3.08
C PHE A 19 -14.83 12.51 3.55
N LYS A 20 -15.42 12.73 4.74
CA LYS A 20 -15.45 14.03 5.45
C LYS A 20 -14.06 14.62 5.70
N ASN A 21 -13.00 13.81 5.55
CA ASN A 21 -11.61 14.27 5.44
C ASN A 21 -11.09 13.87 4.06
N SER A 22 -10.85 14.84 3.17
CA SER A 22 -10.30 14.64 1.80
C SER A 22 -8.90 13.98 1.74
N ALA A 23 -8.40 13.45 2.85
CA ALA A 23 -7.08 12.84 2.91
C ALA A 23 -7.14 11.42 2.32
N PRO A 24 -6.23 11.07 1.39
CA PRO A 24 -6.17 9.72 0.84
C PRO A 24 -5.86 8.69 1.93
N PRO A 25 -6.38 7.45 1.79
CA PRO A 25 -6.10 6.38 2.73
C PRO A 25 -4.59 6.11 2.86
N PRO A 26 -4.11 5.69 4.04
CA PRO A 26 -2.73 5.27 4.22
C PRO A 26 -2.36 4.14 3.25
N TYR A 27 -1.10 4.12 2.82
CA TYR A 27 -0.55 3.04 2.00
C TYR A 27 -0.79 1.67 2.66
N GLY A 28 -1.18 0.66 1.88
CA GLY A 28 -1.52 -0.67 2.42
C GLY A 28 -2.97 -0.80 2.89
N PHE A 29 -3.76 0.27 2.82
CA PHE A 29 -5.18 0.26 3.13
C PHE A 29 -6.00 0.87 1.99
N CYS A 30 -7.17 0.30 1.77
CA CYS A 30 -8.16 0.80 0.84
C CYS A 30 -9.46 1.01 1.60
N TYR A 31 -10.24 2.00 1.20
CA TYR A 31 -11.60 2.11 1.67
C TYR A 31 -12.49 1.19 0.85
N LEU A 32 -13.09 0.20 1.51
CA LEU A 32 -14.03 -0.73 0.92
C LEU A 32 -15.32 -0.64 1.73
N ASP A 33 -16.42 -0.29 1.06
CA ASP A 33 -17.72 -0.02 1.70
C ASP A 33 -17.68 0.98 2.86
N GLY A 34 -16.86 2.04 2.74
CA GLY A 34 -16.70 3.05 3.78
C GLY A 34 -15.90 2.61 5.00
N GLN A 35 -15.38 1.38 5.00
CA GLN A 35 -14.49 0.85 6.03
C GLN A 35 -13.04 0.82 5.56
N LEU A 36 -12.12 1.08 6.47
CA LEU A 36 -10.69 0.99 6.19
C LEU A 36 -10.27 -0.48 6.19
N GLN A 37 -10.14 -1.07 5.00
CA GLN A 37 -9.72 -2.45 4.81
C GLN A 37 -8.26 -2.54 4.35
N LYS A 38 -7.60 -3.66 4.64
CA LYS A 38 -6.23 -3.92 4.20
C LYS A 38 -6.23 -4.24 2.71
N ASP A 39 -5.41 -3.54 1.93
CA ASP A 39 -5.27 -3.83 0.50
C ASP A 39 -4.39 -5.07 0.29
N PRO A 40 -4.86 -6.15 -0.35
CA PRO A 40 -4.10 -7.38 -0.48
C PRO A 40 -2.83 -7.25 -1.35
N ARG A 41 -2.73 -6.21 -2.18
CA ARG A 41 -1.57 -5.95 -3.04
C ARG A 41 -0.52 -5.10 -2.33
N GLU A 42 -0.96 -4.12 -1.55
CA GLU A 42 -0.06 -3.16 -0.89
C GLU A 42 0.31 -3.57 0.54
N TYR A 43 -0.59 -4.26 1.27
CA TYR A 43 -0.39 -4.65 2.66
C TYR A 43 0.82 -5.59 2.87
N PRO A 44 1.10 -6.59 2.00
CA PRO A 44 2.32 -7.40 2.14
C PRO A 44 3.59 -6.56 2.07
N THR A 45 3.63 -5.56 1.18
CA THR A 45 4.76 -4.63 1.04
C THR A 45 4.94 -3.79 2.31
N LEU A 46 3.83 -3.33 2.90
CA LEU A 46 3.86 -2.62 4.18
C LEU A 46 4.37 -3.51 5.32
N GLN A 47 3.97 -4.78 5.38
CA GLN A 47 4.49 -5.74 6.37
C GLN A 47 6.00 -5.99 6.18
N ILE A 48 6.48 -6.05 4.94
CA ILE A 48 7.90 -6.15 4.65
C ILE A 48 8.63 -4.92 5.19
N ILE A 49 8.14 -3.71 4.91
CA ILE A 49 8.74 -2.45 5.40
C ILE A 49 8.81 -2.46 6.93
N GLU A 50 7.73 -2.83 7.62
CA GLU A 50 7.71 -2.88 9.09
C GLU A 50 8.68 -3.94 9.63
N LYS A 51 8.76 -5.12 9.02
CA LYS A 51 9.75 -6.15 9.41
C LYS A 51 11.19 -5.64 9.22
N GLN A 52 11.50 -5.02 8.08
CA GLN A 52 12.84 -4.49 7.83
C GLN A 52 13.19 -3.35 8.79
N ARG A 53 12.21 -2.53 9.17
CA ARG A 53 12.36 -1.50 10.21
C ARG A 53 12.65 -2.12 11.58
N GLN A 54 11.93 -3.18 11.96
CA GLN A 54 12.17 -3.89 13.22
C GLN A 54 13.57 -4.52 13.28
N LEU A 55 14.11 -4.91 12.13
CA LEU A 55 15.51 -5.35 11.98
C LEU A 55 16.53 -4.20 12.03
N GLY A 56 16.10 -2.94 12.19
CA GLY A 56 16.99 -1.78 12.29
C GLY A 56 17.51 -1.24 10.96
N ARG A 57 16.97 -1.69 9.81
CA ARG A 57 17.43 -1.21 8.49
C ARG A 57 17.02 0.23 8.24
N THR A 58 17.88 0.96 7.54
CA THR A 58 17.61 2.35 7.16
C THR A 58 16.53 2.42 6.07
N PRO A 59 15.76 3.53 5.98
CA PRO A 59 14.75 3.71 4.94
C PRO A 59 15.32 3.59 3.50
N THR A 60 16.59 3.96 3.33
CA THR A 60 17.31 3.85 2.05
C THR A 60 17.55 2.39 1.66
N GLU A 61 18.01 1.56 2.60
CA GLU A 61 18.21 0.12 2.37
C GLU A 61 16.90 -0.60 2.11
N ILE A 62 15.83 -0.20 2.81
CA ILE A 62 14.48 -0.74 2.58
C ILE A 62 14.01 -0.37 1.16
N ALA A 63 14.18 0.88 0.72
CA ALA A 63 13.82 1.29 -0.62
C ALA A 63 14.61 0.53 -1.70
N LYS A 64 15.90 0.30 -1.47
CA LYS A 64 16.75 -0.52 -2.35
C LYS A 64 16.27 -1.97 -2.38
N PHE A 65 15.99 -2.57 -1.22
CA PHE A 65 15.49 -3.93 -1.10
C PHE A 65 14.16 -4.13 -1.83
N LEU A 66 13.24 -3.16 -1.72
CA LEU A 66 11.96 -3.21 -2.42
C LEU A 66 12.13 -3.10 -3.94
N SER A 67 13.02 -2.21 -4.38
CA SER A 67 13.30 -2.02 -5.81
C SER A 67 14.00 -3.23 -6.42
N ASP A 68 14.95 -3.83 -5.70
CA ASP A 68 15.68 -5.05 -6.09
C ASP A 68 14.76 -6.27 -6.21
N LYS A 69 13.83 -6.42 -5.25
CA LYS A 69 12.78 -7.45 -5.29
C LYS A 69 11.71 -7.22 -6.39
N GLY A 70 11.78 -6.10 -7.11
CA GLY A 70 10.81 -5.76 -8.16
C GLY A 70 9.45 -5.26 -7.65
N PHE A 71 9.34 -4.89 -6.36
CA PHE A 71 8.12 -4.28 -5.85
C PHE A 71 7.98 -2.86 -6.42
N LYS A 72 6.80 -2.56 -6.94
CA LYS A 72 6.45 -1.24 -7.45
C LYS A 72 5.48 -0.54 -6.50
N THR A 73 5.54 0.78 -6.47
CA THR A 73 4.55 1.60 -5.75
C THR A 73 3.19 1.54 -6.45
N ARG A 74 2.14 2.11 -5.83
CA ARG A 74 0.78 2.20 -6.40
C ARG A 74 0.74 2.73 -7.83
N HIS A 75 1.67 3.64 -8.17
CA HIS A 75 1.76 4.28 -9.49
C HIS A 75 2.76 3.59 -10.44
N GLY A 76 3.26 2.40 -10.09
CA GLY A 76 4.23 1.68 -10.93
C GLY A 76 5.67 2.22 -10.87
N VAL A 77 5.93 3.18 -9.99
CA VAL A 77 7.25 3.83 -9.83
C VAL A 77 8.10 3.06 -8.81
N SER A 78 9.43 3.10 -8.99
CA SER A 78 10.41 2.57 -8.03
C SER A 78 10.30 3.21 -6.65
N TRP A 79 10.72 2.47 -5.63
CA TRP A 79 10.68 2.95 -4.25
C TRP A 79 11.74 4.01 -4.00
N ARG A 80 11.30 5.19 -3.55
CA ARG A 80 12.18 6.25 -3.07
C ARG A 80 12.28 6.19 -1.55
N GLN A 81 13.44 6.56 -1.01
CA GLN A 81 13.68 6.69 0.44
C GLN A 81 12.58 7.52 1.13
N ALA A 82 12.17 8.64 0.52
CA ALA A 82 11.14 9.52 1.06
C ALA A 82 9.78 8.82 1.27
N HIS A 83 9.38 7.92 0.34
CA HIS A 83 8.14 7.15 0.48
C HIS A 83 8.22 6.19 1.66
N VAL A 84 9.33 5.44 1.79
CA VAL A 84 9.54 4.53 2.92
C VAL A 84 9.57 5.29 4.23
N PHE A 85 10.27 6.43 4.28
CA PHE A 85 10.33 7.28 5.47
C PHE A 85 8.94 7.75 5.90
N ASN A 86 8.12 8.26 4.98
CA ASN A 86 6.76 8.72 5.27
C ASN A 86 5.87 7.59 5.81
N ILE A 87 5.97 6.38 5.25
CA ILE A 87 5.25 5.20 5.74
C ILE A 87 5.69 4.87 7.17
N VAL A 88 7.01 4.84 7.43
CA VAL A 88 7.56 4.56 8.76
C VAL A 88 7.11 5.61 9.78
N GLN A 89 7.15 6.90 9.43
CA GLN A 89 6.67 7.97 10.31
C GLN A 89 5.18 7.80 10.63
N ARG A 90 4.34 7.50 9.63
CA ARG A 90 2.92 7.20 9.87
C ARG A 90 2.71 5.99 10.76
N LEU A 91 3.49 4.92 10.59
CA LEU A 91 3.39 3.72 11.44
C LEU A 91 3.73 4.04 12.91
N LYS A 92 4.73 4.90 13.15
CA LYS A 92 5.05 5.39 14.50
C LYS A 92 3.90 6.22 15.08
N ASN A 93 3.36 7.16 14.31
CA ASN A 93 2.27 8.03 14.77
C ASN A 93 0.94 7.27 14.98
N SER A 94 0.70 6.21 14.22
CA SER A 94 -0.49 5.37 14.38
C SER A 94 -0.41 4.51 15.64
N LYS A 95 0.77 3.99 15.99
CA LYS A 95 0.96 3.25 17.25
C LYS A 95 0.98 4.15 18.48
N ALA A 96 1.25 5.44 18.31
CA ALA A 96 1.21 6.42 19.40
C ALA A 96 -0.21 6.90 19.77
N ASN A 97 -1.22 6.58 18.95
CA ASN A 97 -2.63 6.94 19.17
C ASN A 97 -3.52 5.72 19.53
N GLN A 98 -2.91 4.62 19.98
CA GLN A 98 -3.58 3.45 20.57
C GLN A 98 -3.11 3.30 22.01
#